data_AF-A0A8J7FXF8-F1
#
_entry.id   AF-A0A8J7FXF8-F1
#
_cell.length_a   1.000
_cell.length_b   1.000
_cell.length_c   1.000
_cell.angle_alpha   90.00
_cell.angle_beta   90.00
_cell.angle_gamma   90.00
#
_symmetry.space_group_name_H-M   'P 1'
#
loop_
_entity.id
_entity.type
_entity.pdbx_description
1 polymer ?
#
loop_
_entity_poly.entity_id
_entity_poly.type
_entity_poly.pdbx_seq_one_letter_code
_entity_poly.pdbx_strand_id
1 'polypeptide(L)' 'MGEDRQIGIGVLRDRVVTIVFTELDGNTIRVISLRKALKHERRQYEQFLQNQLG' A
#
# COMPACT_ATOMS: atom_id res chain seq x y z
N MET A 1 -6.65 21.56 -7.88
CA MET A 1 -6.03 21.19 -6.58
C MET A 1 -6.10 19.68 -6.51
N GLY A 2 -4.94 19.04 -6.46
CA GLY A 2 -4.81 17.60 -6.73
C GLY A 2 -5.53 16.77 -5.68
N GLU A 3 -6.32 15.80 -6.13
CA GLU A 3 -6.74 14.70 -5.28
C GLU A 3 -5.47 14.00 -4.80
N ASP A 4 -5.15 14.12 -3.51
CA ASP A 4 -3.97 13.46 -2.95
C ASP A 4 -4.19 11.95 -3.06
N ARG A 5 -3.45 11.34 -4.00
CA ARG A 5 -3.48 9.89 -4.22
C ARG A 5 -2.37 9.30 -3.39
N GLN A 6 -2.77 8.54 -2.39
CA GLN A 6 -1.84 7.81 -1.55
C GLN A 6 -1.61 6.41 -2.10
N ILE A 7 -0.37 5.95 -1.94
CA ILE A 7 0.05 4.60 -2.31
C ILE A 7 0.49 3.91 -1.02
N GLY A 8 -0.21 2.85 -0.66
CA GLY A 8 0.16 1.97 0.45
C GLY A 8 0.68 0.63 -0.04
N ILE A 9 1.59 0.04 0.70
CA ILE A 9 1.98 -1.37 0.55
C ILE A 9 1.78 -2.10 1.87
N GLY A 10 1.19 -3.28 1.81
CA GLY A 10 0.89 -4.03 3.02
C GLY A 10 0.55 -5.49 2.74
N VAL A 11 0.36 -6.25 3.81
CA VAL A 11 -0.08 -7.64 3.74
C VAL A 11 -1.60 -7.69 3.83
N LEU A 12 -2.24 -8.28 2.82
CA LEU A 12 -3.65 -8.64 2.85
C LEU A 12 -3.78 -10.16 2.89
N ARG A 13 -4.24 -10.68 4.03
CA ARG A 13 -4.29 -12.11 4.36
C ARG A 13 -2.88 -12.72 4.36
N ASP A 14 -2.45 -13.26 3.22
CA ASP A 14 -1.16 -13.94 3.02
C ASP A 14 -0.33 -13.31 1.89
N ARG A 15 -0.85 -12.25 1.25
CA ARG A 15 -0.22 -11.66 0.06
C ARG A 15 0.12 -10.20 0.26
N VAL A 16 1.33 -9.82 -0.15
CA VAL A 16 1.71 -8.40 -0.25
C VAL A 16 0.97 -7.77 -1.42
N VAL A 17 0.26 -6.68 -1.14
CA VAL A 17 -0.54 -5.92 -2.09
C VAL A 17 -0.13 -4.45 -2.07
N THR A 18 -0.25 -3.80 -3.23
CA THR A 18 -0.13 -2.35 -3.36
C THR A 18 -1.55 -1.80 -3.52
N ILE A 19 -1.89 -0.80 -2.72
CA ILE A 19 -3.18 -0.11 -2.74
C ILE A 19 -2.96 1.34 -3.16
N VAL A 20 -3.76 1.82 -4.09
CA VAL A 20 -3.87 3.24 -4.43
C VAL A 20 -5.22 3.70 -3.94
N PHE A 21 -5.23 4.69 -3.08
CA PHE A 21 -6.45 5.21 -2.48
C PHE A 21 -6.39 6.73 -2.34
N THR A 22 -7.53 7.32 -2.08
CA THR A 22 -7.63 8.70 -1.63
C THR A 22 -8.51 8.74 -0.40
N GLU A 23 -8.14 9.61 0.54
CA GLU A 23 -8.92 9.86 1.74
C GLU A 23 -9.96 10.92 1.40
N LEU A 24 -11.24 10.54 1.56
CA LEU A 24 -12.36 11.47 1.44
C LEU A 24 -12.67 12.06 2.81
N ASP A 25 -13.20 13.28 2.79
CA ASP A 25 -13.73 13.95 3.98
C ASP A 25 -14.73 13.03 4.72
N GLY A 26 -14.62 12.98 6.04
CA GLY A 26 -15.48 12.13 6.86
C GLY A 26 -15.05 10.67 6.96
N ASN A 27 -13.74 10.40 7.00
CA ASN A 27 -13.19 9.10 7.42
C ASN A 27 -13.45 7.95 6.43
N THR A 28 -13.68 8.28 5.15
CA THR A 28 -13.97 7.31 4.09
C THR A 28 -12.75 7.15 3.19
N ILE A 29 -12.26 5.92 3.04
CA ILE A 29 -11.16 5.61 2.11
C ILE A 29 -11.76 5.13 0.79
N ARG A 30 -11.49 5.85 -0.30
CA ARG A 30 -11.84 5.39 -1.64
C ARG A 30 -10.67 4.65 -2.26
N VAL A 31 -10.81 3.34 -2.40
CA VAL A 31 -9.83 2.51 -3.11
C VAL A 31 -9.96 2.74 -4.61
N ILE A 32 -8.91 3.27 -5.22
CA ILE A 32 -8.82 3.51 -6.66
C ILE A 32 -8.30 2.24 -7.36
N SER A 33 -7.31 1.59 -6.75
CA SER A 33 -6.74 0.35 -7.27
C SER A 33 -6.19 -0.52 -6.16
N LEU A 34 -6.44 -1.82 -6.23
CA LEU A 34 -5.80 -2.82 -5.38
C LEU A 34 -5.23 -3.90 -6.27
N ARG A 35 -3.91 -4.09 -6.21
CA ARG A 35 -3.23 -5.10 -7.01
C ARG A 35 -2.23 -5.88 -6.18
N LYS A 36 -1.90 -7.09 -6.63
CA LYS A 36 -0.76 -7.84 -6.11
C LYS A 36 0.50 -6.99 -6.29
N ALA A 37 1.33 -6.90 -5.25
CA ALA A 37 2.60 -6.20 -5.34
C ALA A 37 3.50 -6.87 -6.37
N LEU A 38 4.22 -6.07 -7.16
CA LEU A 38 5.22 -6.59 -8.09
C LEU A 38 6.39 -7.21 -7.31
N LYS A 39 7.17 -8.09 -7.96
CA LYS A 39 8.29 -8.79 -7.32
C LYS A 39 9.28 -7.82 -6.66
N HIS A 40 9.56 -6.67 -7.27
CA HIS A 40 10.44 -5.66 -6.69
C HIS A 40 9.79 -4.90 -5.52
N GLU A 41 8.49 -4.55 -5.61
CA GLU A 41 7.78 -3.85 -4.53
C GLU A 41 7.70 -4.72 -3.29
N ARG A 42 7.39 -6.01 -3.48
CA ARG A 42 7.43 -7.01 -2.42
C ARG A 42 8.82 -7.09 -1.77
N ARG A 43 9.89 -7.18 -2.57
CA ARG A 43 11.26 -7.28 -2.05
C ARG A 43 11.68 -6.04 -1.26
N GLN A 44 11.27 -4.86 -1.68
CA GLN A 44 11.51 -3.61 -0.95
C GLN A 44 10.75 -3.60 0.38
N TYR A 45 9.49 -4.04 0.37
CA TYR A 45 8.67 -4.14 1.57
C TYR A 45 9.21 -5.18 2.57
N GLU A 46 9.63 -6.35 2.09
CA GLU A 46 10.25 -7.39 2.92
C GLU A 46 11.57 -6.91 3.54
N GLN A 47 12.41 -6.18 2.79
CA GLN A 47 13.63 -5.56 3.33
C GLN A 47 13.33 -4.46 4.35
N PHE A 48 12.32 -3.63 4.11
CA PHE A 48 11.87 -2.63 5.07
C PHE A 48 11.43 -3.27 6.38
N LEU A 49 10.63 -4.34 6.32
CA LEU A 49 10.20 -5.10 7.49
C LEU A 49 11.39 -5.72 8.25
N GLN A 50 12.37 -6.27 7.54
CA GLN A 50 13.58 -6.81 8.17
C GLN A 50 14.40 -5.72 8.89
N ASN A 51 14.50 -4.53 8.31
CA ASN A 51 15.23 -3.41 8.92
C ASN A 51 14.47 -2.78 10.10
N GLN A 52 13.13 -2.87 10.15
CA GLN A 52 12.32 -2.36 11.26
C GLN A 52 12.23 -3.33 12.44
N LEU A 53 12.49 -4.62 12.22
CA LEU A 53 12.48 -5.67 13.24
C LEU A 53 13.90 -6.08 13.68
N GLY A 54 14.92 -5.38 13.19
CA GLY A 54 16.34 -5.56 13.54
C GLY A 54 16.76 -4.78 14.77
#